data_AF-A0A3D4TXC1-F1
#
_entry.id   AF-A0A3D4TXC1-F1
#
_cell.length_a   1.000
_cell.length_b   1.000
_cell.length_c   1.000
_cell.angle_alpha   90.00
_cell.angle_beta   90.00
_cell.angle_gamma   90.00
#
_symmetry.space_group_name_H-M   'P 1'
#
loop_
_entity.id
_entity.type
_entity.pdbx_description
1 polymer ?
#
loop_
_entity_poly.entity_id
_entity_poly.type
_entity_poly.pdbx_seq_one_letter_code
_entity_poly.pdbx_strand_id
1 'polypeptide(L)'
;MEYIVVAILICYVAYLHLQLNKKNNLIESMVGKLTKLEKEWDTQHVLNLLEKLRQLSSDSNLKRDKLFDENVMKFLFGNDGDSKIFVHYTKEESVAKKILEDGFIFVDSFEKTVEQIINDSVDLTYKHNIRKYYGKYIIVICISNDIYNRYDQELKNLDMANIQVEQVLTEIPSCFNDNKDEVFTLSKRFIKGYVNYETGETEFNSIFNPYFSSTAFNDNLIRIKS
;
A
#
# COMPACT_ATOMS: atom_id res chain seq x y z
N MET A 1 1.77 18.73 53.99
CA MET A 1 2.13 17.85 52.86
C MET A 1 1.15 17.98 51.71
N GLU A 2 -0.17 17.92 51.94
CA GLU A 2 -1.21 18.01 50.90
C GLU A 2 -1.17 19.33 50.10
N TYR A 3 -1.02 20.48 50.76
CA TYR A 3 -0.94 21.78 50.07
C TYR A 3 0.27 21.95 49.14
N ILE A 4 1.37 21.23 49.41
CA ILE A 4 2.58 21.27 48.56
C ILE A 4 2.32 20.49 47.26
N VAL A 5 1.66 19.35 47.36
CA VAL A 5 1.28 18.53 46.20
C VAL A 5 0.32 19.29 45.29
N VAL A 6 -0.67 19.98 45.87
CA VAL A 6 -1.62 20.83 45.13
C VAL A 6 -0.90 21.97 44.42
N ALA A 7 0.05 22.66 45.09
CA ALA A 7 0.82 23.73 44.48
C ALA A 7 1.68 23.25 43.28
N ILE A 8 2.32 22.08 43.40
CA ILE A 8 3.12 21.49 42.32
C ILE A 8 2.23 21.13 41.11
N LEU A 9 1.04 20.57 41.36
CA LEU A 9 0.07 20.24 40.31
C LEU A 9 -0.41 21.49 39.56
N ILE A 10 -0.69 22.58 40.27
CA ILE A 10 -1.11 23.85 39.65
C ILE A 10 0.02 24.41 38.77
N CYS A 11 1.26 24.41 39.26
CA CYS A 11 2.42 24.84 38.46
C CYS A 11 2.62 23.96 37.22
N TYR A 12 2.42 22.65 37.34
CA TYR A 12 2.54 21.72 36.22
C TYR A 12 1.45 21.91 35.16
N VAL A 13 0.20 22.11 35.58
CA VAL A 13 -0.91 22.43 34.67
C VAL A 13 -0.67 23.76 33.95
N ALA A 14 -0.21 24.79 34.67
CA ALA A 14 0.14 26.08 34.07
C ALA A 14 1.29 25.93 33.04
N TYR A 15 2.32 25.15 33.37
CA TYR A 15 3.42 24.84 32.45
C TYR A 15 2.94 24.12 31.18
N LEU A 16 2.08 23.11 31.33
CA LEU A 16 1.50 22.39 30.19
C LEU A 16 0.66 23.31 29.32
N HIS A 17 -0.15 24.19 29.91
CA HIS A 17 -0.94 25.16 29.15
C HIS A 17 -0.07 26.12 28.35
N LEU A 18 1.04 26.62 28.94
CA LEU A 18 2.00 27.46 28.23
C LEU A 18 2.69 26.69 27.09
N GLN A 19 3.04 25.42 27.30
CA GLN A 19 3.68 24.61 26.28
C GLN A 19 2.72 24.27 25.12
N LEU A 20 1.46 23.98 25.44
CA LEU A 20 0.40 23.74 24.46
C LEU A 20 0.12 25.00 23.64
N ASN A 21 0.06 26.17 24.26
CA ASN A 21 -0.19 27.41 23.53
C ASN A 21 0.96 27.77 22.56
N LYS A 22 2.21 27.53 22.98
CA LYS A 22 3.38 27.65 22.08
C LYS A 22 3.29 26.69 20.89
N LYS A 23 2.86 25.45 21.12
CA LYS A 23 2.67 24.45 20.07
C LYS A 23 1.53 24.81 19.13
N ASN A 24 0.39 25.28 19.65
CA ASN A 24 -0.74 25.72 18.84
C ASN A 24 -0.37 26.89 17.94
N ASN A 25 0.33 27.90 18.46
CA ASN A 25 0.79 29.02 17.64
C ASN A 25 1.77 28.59 16.54
N LEU A 26 2.60 27.58 16.82
CA LEU A 26 3.53 27.04 15.83
C LEU A 26 2.79 26.26 14.75
N ILE A 27 1.82 25.43 15.12
CA ILE A 27 0.92 24.71 14.20
C ILE A 27 0.13 25.69 13.35
N GLU A 28 -0.49 26.70 13.95
CA GLU A 28 -1.26 27.73 13.23
C GLU A 28 -0.38 28.54 12.29
N SER A 29 0.88 28.83 12.67
CA SER A 29 1.85 29.45 11.76
C SER A 29 2.26 28.52 10.60
N MET A 30 2.35 27.21 10.84
CA MET A 30 2.66 26.23 9.80
C MET A 30 1.47 26.02 8.87
N VAL A 31 0.26 25.89 9.39
CA VAL A 31 -0.99 25.76 8.64
C VAL A 31 -1.26 27.04 7.84
N GLY A 32 -1.04 28.22 8.42
CA GLY A 32 -1.15 29.50 7.71
C GLY A 32 -0.11 29.66 6.59
N LYS A 33 1.10 29.14 6.78
CA LYS A 33 2.11 29.08 5.71
C LYS A 33 1.72 28.07 4.63
N LEU A 34 1.19 26.91 5.00
CA LEU A 34 0.75 25.86 4.06
C LEU A 34 -0.46 26.28 3.22
N THR A 35 -1.46 26.91 3.83
CA THR A 35 -2.64 27.46 3.10
C THR A 35 -2.26 28.62 2.18
N LYS A 36 -1.25 29.41 2.53
CA LYS A 36 -0.70 30.44 1.64
C LYS A 36 0.12 29.83 0.50
N LEU A 37 0.79 28.70 0.73
CA LEU A 37 1.54 27.95 -0.27
C LEU A 37 0.64 27.16 -1.23
N GLU A 38 -0.50 26.63 -0.78
CA GLU A 38 -1.48 25.91 -1.60
C GLU A 38 -2.05 26.77 -2.75
N LYS A 39 -2.08 28.10 -2.55
CA LYS A 39 -2.56 29.06 -3.55
C LYS A 39 -1.51 29.44 -4.63
N GLU A 40 -0.25 29.05 -4.45
CA GLU A 40 0.91 29.43 -5.28
C GLU A 40 1.80 28.23 -5.67
N TRP A 41 1.25 27.02 -5.74
CA TRP A 41 2.02 25.86 -6.19
C TRP A 41 2.27 25.87 -7.71
N ASP A 42 3.32 26.58 -8.09
CA ASP A 42 4.06 26.33 -9.32
C ASP A 42 4.81 24.99 -9.20
N THR A 43 4.59 24.11 -10.16
CA THR A 43 5.29 22.84 -10.39
C THR A 43 6.80 22.89 -10.13
N GLN A 44 7.46 24.03 -10.40
CA GLN A 44 8.89 24.21 -10.15
C GLN A 44 9.25 24.26 -8.65
N HIS A 45 8.37 24.80 -7.81
CA HIS A 45 8.58 24.86 -6.36
C HIS A 45 8.44 23.49 -5.69
N VAL A 46 7.53 22.66 -6.19
CA VAL A 46 7.37 21.26 -5.75
C VAL A 46 8.61 20.44 -6.08
N LEU A 47 9.15 20.60 -7.30
CA LEU A 47 10.39 19.94 -7.70
C LEU A 47 11.59 20.36 -6.83
N ASN A 48 11.75 21.65 -6.57
CA ASN A 48 12.80 22.16 -5.67
C ASN A 48 12.66 21.66 -4.22
N LEU A 49 11.43 21.48 -3.73
CA LEU A 49 11.17 20.97 -2.38
C LEU A 49 11.46 19.47 -2.30
N LEU A 50 11.08 18.69 -3.31
CA LEU A 50 11.42 17.28 -3.45
C LEU A 50 12.94 17.08 -3.54
N GLU A 51 13.65 17.94 -4.27
CA GLU A 51 15.10 17.89 -4.39
C GLU A 51 15.80 18.22 -3.06
N LYS A 52 15.29 19.20 -2.31
CA LYS A 52 15.77 19.51 -0.95
C LYS A 52 15.49 18.38 0.05
N LEU A 53 14.33 17.72 -0.04
CA LEU A 53 14.04 16.55 0.79
C LEU A 53 14.96 15.36 0.45
N ARG A 54 15.26 15.18 -0.85
CA ARG A 54 16.23 14.19 -1.31
C ARG A 54 17.64 14.48 -0.78
N GLN A 55 18.09 15.74 -0.79
CA GLN A 55 19.38 16.12 -0.21
C GLN A 55 19.42 15.94 1.30
N LEU A 56 18.35 16.31 2.03
CA LEU A 56 18.25 16.09 3.47
C LEU A 56 18.27 14.60 3.86
N SER A 57 17.74 13.73 2.99
CA SER A 57 17.85 12.28 3.17
C SER A 57 19.26 11.73 2.94
N SER A 58 20.12 12.47 2.23
CA SER A 58 21.50 12.05 1.91
C SER A 58 22.50 12.25 3.06
N ASP A 59 22.22 13.16 4.00
CA ASP A 59 23.15 13.53 5.09
C ASP A 59 22.96 12.74 6.39
N SER A 60 22.01 11.80 6.41
CA SER A 60 21.80 10.91 7.55
C SER A 60 22.16 9.49 7.16
N ASN A 61 22.83 8.75 8.06
CA ASN A 61 23.07 7.30 7.97
C ASN A 61 21.77 6.44 7.95
N LEU A 62 20.64 7.02 7.52
CA LEU A 62 19.44 6.31 7.13
C LEU A 62 19.80 5.46 5.91
N LYS A 63 19.64 4.13 6.05
CA LYS A 63 19.75 3.19 4.93
C LYS A 63 19.04 3.78 3.72
N ARG A 64 19.80 4.10 2.68
CA ARG A 64 19.27 4.66 1.45
C ARG A 64 18.24 3.67 0.91
N ASP A 65 17.01 4.14 0.80
CA ASP A 65 15.92 3.41 0.17
C ASP A 65 16.29 3.13 -1.30
N LYS A 66 16.25 1.86 -1.67
CA LYS A 66 16.61 1.34 -2.99
C LYS A 66 15.37 1.06 -3.85
N LEU A 67 14.19 1.47 -3.43
CA LEU A 67 12.96 1.33 -4.21
C LEU A 67 13.10 1.89 -5.64
N PHE A 68 13.80 3.01 -5.76
CA PHE A 68 13.99 3.72 -7.03
C PHE A 68 15.24 3.28 -7.79
N ASP A 69 15.93 2.22 -7.34
CA ASP A 69 17.01 1.62 -8.11
C ASP A 69 16.43 0.96 -9.37
N GLU A 70 17.19 1.01 -10.48
CA GLU A 70 16.72 0.58 -11.80
C GLU A 70 16.24 -0.88 -11.81
N ASN A 71 16.94 -1.77 -11.11
CA ASN A 71 16.57 -3.17 -11.00
C ASN A 71 15.24 -3.37 -10.28
N VAL A 72 14.99 -2.59 -9.21
CA VAL A 72 13.73 -2.64 -8.45
C VAL A 72 12.59 -2.06 -9.27
N MET A 73 12.79 -0.91 -9.91
CA MET A 73 11.78 -0.30 -10.78
C MET A 73 11.40 -1.23 -11.95
N LYS A 74 12.39 -1.88 -12.57
CA LYS A 74 12.15 -2.90 -13.61
C LYS A 74 11.40 -4.11 -13.07
N PHE A 75 11.67 -4.51 -11.84
CA PHE A 75 10.93 -5.59 -11.18
C PHE A 75 9.47 -5.20 -10.91
N LEU A 76 9.22 -4.01 -10.35
CA LEU A 76 7.88 -3.50 -10.07
C LEU A 76 7.07 -3.35 -11.37
N PHE A 77 7.61 -2.64 -12.36
CA PHE A 77 6.88 -2.20 -13.55
C PHE A 77 7.16 -3.02 -14.81
N GLY A 78 7.81 -4.17 -14.70
CA GLY A 78 8.09 -5.03 -15.87
C GLY A 78 6.83 -5.58 -16.59
N ASN A 79 5.64 -5.36 -16.02
CA ASN A 79 4.33 -5.72 -16.61
C ASN A 79 3.44 -4.49 -16.81
N ASP A 80 4.00 -3.29 -16.76
CA ASP A 80 3.27 -2.04 -16.95
C ASP A 80 2.67 -1.97 -18.37
N GLY A 81 1.49 -1.36 -18.50
CA GLY A 81 0.72 -1.34 -19.74
C GLY A 81 -0.11 -2.61 -20.02
N ASP A 82 0.38 -3.79 -19.65
CA ASP A 82 -0.31 -5.07 -19.92
C ASP A 82 -1.06 -5.63 -18.71
N SER A 83 -0.72 -5.18 -17.50
CA SER A 83 -1.30 -5.67 -16.25
C SER A 83 -1.64 -4.54 -15.30
N LYS A 84 -2.67 -4.74 -14.47
CA LYS A 84 -2.84 -3.99 -13.23
C LYS A 84 -1.83 -4.50 -12.21
N ILE A 85 -1.06 -3.57 -11.66
CA ILE A 85 0.01 -3.86 -10.71
C ILE A 85 -0.44 -3.37 -9.34
N PHE A 86 -0.42 -4.26 -8.36
CA PHE A 86 -0.73 -3.98 -6.98
C PHE A 86 0.45 -4.31 -6.09
N VAL A 87 0.59 -3.59 -4.99
CA VAL A 87 1.62 -3.81 -3.98
C VAL A 87 1.04 -3.96 -2.59
N HIS A 88 1.65 -4.85 -1.82
CA HIS A 88 1.36 -5.05 -0.41
C HIS A 88 2.64 -4.98 0.42
N TYR A 89 2.59 -4.28 1.55
CA TYR A 89 3.76 -4.10 2.43
C TYR A 89 3.68 -5.05 3.62
N THR A 90 4.76 -5.77 3.89
CA THR A 90 4.91 -6.65 5.05
C THR A 90 6.26 -6.49 5.74
N LYS A 91 6.29 -6.70 7.06
CA LYS A 91 7.49 -6.53 7.90
C LYS A 91 8.45 -7.70 7.78
N GLU A 92 7.91 -8.89 7.65
CA GLU A 92 8.65 -10.14 7.78
C GLU A 92 8.77 -10.86 6.44
N GLU A 93 9.99 -11.34 6.15
CA GLU A 93 10.26 -12.13 4.95
C GLU A 93 9.51 -13.45 4.94
N SER A 94 9.31 -14.05 6.12
CA SER A 94 8.52 -15.28 6.31
C SER A 94 7.10 -15.11 5.78
N VAL A 95 6.48 -13.96 6.06
CA VAL A 95 5.15 -13.61 5.55
C VAL A 95 5.20 -13.41 4.04
N ALA A 96 6.24 -12.74 3.52
CA ALA A 96 6.40 -12.55 2.09
C ALA A 96 6.50 -13.89 1.33
N LYS A 97 7.34 -14.81 1.82
CA LYS A 97 7.49 -16.16 1.27
C LYS A 97 6.20 -16.96 1.35
N LYS A 98 5.49 -16.88 2.47
CA LYS A 98 4.19 -17.52 2.62
C LYS A 98 3.19 -17.04 1.57
N ILE A 99 3.14 -15.73 1.29
CA ILE A 99 2.28 -15.16 0.24
C ILE A 99 2.66 -15.68 -1.15
N LEU A 100 3.96 -15.87 -1.43
CA LEU A 100 4.42 -16.49 -2.68
C LEU A 100 3.97 -17.95 -2.81
N GLU A 101 4.02 -18.70 -1.71
CA GLU A 101 3.71 -20.14 -1.68
C GLU A 101 2.21 -20.45 -1.68
N ASP A 102 1.44 -19.68 -0.92
CA ASP A 102 0.01 -19.93 -0.65
C ASP A 102 -0.92 -19.04 -1.50
N GLY A 103 -0.43 -17.87 -1.94
CA GLY A 103 -1.24 -16.83 -2.57
C GLY A 103 -1.54 -15.68 -1.61
N PHE A 104 -2.31 -14.70 -2.08
CA PHE A 104 -2.61 -13.51 -1.29
C PHE A 104 -3.99 -13.63 -0.63
N ILE A 105 -3.99 -13.69 0.70
CA ILE A 105 -5.21 -13.83 1.51
C ILE A 105 -5.72 -12.44 1.88
N PHE A 106 -7.02 -12.20 1.69
CA PHE A 106 -7.68 -10.95 2.07
C PHE A 106 -9.09 -11.20 2.61
N VAL A 107 -9.58 -10.22 3.37
CA VAL A 107 -10.89 -10.23 4.01
C VAL A 107 -11.66 -9.00 3.53
N ASP A 108 -12.94 -9.18 3.22
CA ASP A 108 -13.87 -8.19 2.67
C ASP A 108 -13.47 -7.56 1.33
N SER A 109 -12.34 -6.85 1.28
CA SER A 109 -11.93 -6.03 0.15
C SER A 109 -10.42 -6.07 -0.06
N PHE A 110 -10.03 -6.45 -1.27
CA PHE A 110 -8.64 -6.54 -1.70
C PHE A 110 -7.94 -5.17 -1.60
N GLU A 111 -8.60 -4.13 -2.12
CA GLU A 111 -8.11 -2.75 -2.18
C GLU A 111 -7.87 -2.10 -0.80
N LYS A 112 -8.41 -2.66 0.29
CA LYS A 112 -8.09 -2.18 1.64
C LYS A 112 -6.69 -2.61 2.10
N THR A 113 -6.16 -3.67 1.51
CA THR A 113 -4.90 -4.31 1.94
C THR A 113 -3.76 -4.10 0.96
N VAL A 114 -4.07 -3.73 -0.29
CA VAL A 114 -3.08 -3.49 -1.35
C VAL A 114 -3.24 -2.10 -1.94
N GLU A 115 -2.20 -1.61 -2.58
CA GLU A 115 -2.23 -0.36 -3.34
C GLU A 115 -2.00 -0.66 -4.82
N GLN A 116 -2.89 -0.20 -5.69
CA GLN A 116 -2.58 -0.19 -7.12
C GLN A 116 -1.48 0.84 -7.38
N ILE A 117 -0.45 0.48 -8.13
CA ILE A 117 0.63 1.40 -8.52
C ILE A 117 0.67 1.56 -10.04
N ILE A 118 1.11 2.74 -10.48
CA ILE A 118 1.41 3.06 -11.87
C ILE A 118 2.85 3.52 -11.98
N ASN A 119 3.43 3.46 -13.18
CA ASN A 119 4.79 3.92 -13.44
C ASN A 119 4.87 5.47 -13.48
N ASP A 120 4.50 6.09 -12.35
CA ASP A 120 4.66 7.50 -12.07
C ASP A 120 5.45 7.63 -10.77
N SER A 121 6.64 8.23 -10.86
CA SER A 121 7.54 8.42 -9.73
C SER A 121 6.90 9.22 -8.58
N VAL A 122 5.99 10.16 -8.88
CA VAL A 122 5.34 11.01 -7.88
C VAL A 122 4.32 10.19 -7.10
N ASP A 123 3.45 9.46 -7.80
CA ASP A 123 2.47 8.55 -7.21
C ASP A 123 3.15 7.46 -6.37
N LEU A 124 4.19 6.82 -6.92
CA LEU A 124 4.93 5.78 -6.21
C LEU A 124 5.60 6.33 -4.95
N THR A 125 6.23 7.51 -5.03
CA THR A 125 6.85 8.16 -3.87
C THR A 125 5.83 8.45 -2.77
N TYR A 126 4.66 8.97 -3.16
CA TYR A 126 3.58 9.25 -2.23
C TYR A 126 3.09 7.98 -1.54
N LYS A 127 2.69 6.96 -2.31
CA LYS A 127 2.22 5.67 -1.79
C LYS A 127 3.26 4.98 -0.94
N HIS A 128 4.52 4.97 -1.37
CA HIS A 128 5.61 4.38 -0.62
C HIS A 128 5.81 5.07 0.74
N ASN A 129 5.82 6.40 0.78
CA ASN A 129 5.97 7.13 2.04
C ASN A 129 4.83 6.85 3.03
N ILE A 130 3.61 6.63 2.53
CA ILE A 130 2.45 6.26 3.35
C ILE A 130 2.47 4.79 3.75
N ARG A 131 3.12 3.88 3.00
CA ARG A 131 3.01 2.45 3.28
C ARG A 131 4.28 1.81 3.87
N LYS A 132 5.44 2.46 3.76
CA LYS A 132 6.73 1.92 4.22
C LYS A 132 6.79 1.59 5.72
N TYR A 133 5.96 2.21 6.56
CA TYR A 133 5.91 1.86 7.99
C TYR A 133 5.24 0.50 8.26
N TYR A 134 4.47 -0.05 7.30
CA TYR A 134 3.90 -1.38 7.41
C TYR A 134 4.92 -2.49 7.19
N GLY A 135 6.10 -2.19 6.65
CA GLY A 135 7.21 -3.13 6.56
C GLY A 135 8.07 -2.95 5.33
N LYS A 136 9.24 -3.59 5.34
CA LYS A 136 10.29 -3.39 4.33
C LYS A 136 10.14 -4.24 3.06
N TYR A 137 9.29 -5.27 3.11
CA TYR A 137 9.05 -6.17 1.99
C TYR A 137 7.79 -5.72 1.24
N ILE A 138 7.92 -5.57 -0.07
CA ILE A 138 6.85 -5.18 -1.00
C ILE A 138 6.53 -6.40 -1.84
N ILE A 139 5.37 -7.01 -1.61
CA ILE A 139 4.80 -8.01 -2.50
C ILE A 139 4.33 -7.31 -3.77
N VAL A 140 4.61 -7.91 -4.93
CA VAL A 140 4.16 -7.43 -6.23
C VAL A 140 3.15 -8.41 -6.81
N ILE A 141 1.95 -7.92 -7.05
CA ILE A 141 0.83 -8.68 -7.61
C ILE A 141 0.52 -8.09 -8.98
N CYS A 142 0.43 -8.94 -10.00
CA CYS A 142 0.09 -8.51 -11.35
C CYS A 142 -1.04 -9.37 -11.91
N ILE A 143 -2.09 -8.70 -12.35
CA ILE A 143 -3.24 -9.32 -13.02
C ILE A 143 -3.33 -8.67 -14.40
N SER A 144 -3.27 -9.48 -15.46
CA SER A 144 -3.36 -8.95 -16.83
C SER A 144 -4.66 -8.17 -17.04
N ASN A 145 -4.57 -7.11 -17.84
CA ASN A 145 -5.71 -6.26 -18.16
C ASN A 145 -6.83 -7.09 -18.82
N ASP A 146 -6.49 -8.06 -19.66
CA ASP A 146 -7.46 -8.94 -20.32
C ASP A 146 -8.25 -9.79 -19.32
N ILE A 147 -7.57 -10.44 -18.38
CA ILE A 147 -8.22 -11.24 -17.33
C ILE A 147 -9.08 -10.32 -16.46
N TYR A 148 -8.52 -9.21 -15.99
CA TYR A 148 -9.23 -8.30 -15.10
C TYR A 148 -10.50 -7.73 -15.76
N ASN A 149 -10.36 -7.21 -16.98
CA ASN A 149 -11.46 -6.59 -17.71
C ASN A 149 -12.55 -7.61 -18.08
N ARG A 150 -12.17 -8.85 -18.41
CA ARG A 150 -13.15 -9.92 -18.66
C ARG A 150 -14.04 -10.13 -17.45
N TYR A 151 -13.47 -10.35 -16.27
CA TYR A 151 -14.26 -10.63 -15.06
C TYR A 151 -14.99 -9.39 -14.55
N ASP A 152 -14.44 -8.19 -14.71
CA ASP A 152 -15.13 -6.92 -14.44
C ASP A 152 -16.38 -6.76 -15.32
N GLN A 153 -16.29 -7.07 -16.61
CA GLN A 153 -17.43 -7.03 -17.53
C GLN A 153 -18.50 -8.07 -17.17
N GLU A 154 -18.12 -9.30 -16.84
CA GLU A 154 -19.05 -10.34 -16.40
C GLU A 154 -19.79 -9.93 -15.12
N LEU A 155 -19.10 -9.37 -14.12
CA LEU A 155 -19.73 -8.87 -12.89
C LEU A 155 -20.70 -7.72 -13.15
N LYS A 156 -20.35 -6.78 -14.04
CA LYS A 156 -21.23 -5.69 -14.46
C LYS A 156 -22.48 -6.19 -15.18
N ASN A 157 -22.35 -7.19 -16.04
CA ASN A 157 -23.48 -7.80 -16.75
C ASN A 157 -24.46 -8.51 -15.80
N LEU A 158 -23.99 -8.93 -14.63
CA LEU A 158 -24.78 -9.57 -13.58
C LEU A 158 -25.40 -8.58 -12.58
N ASP A 159 -25.17 -7.26 -12.75
CA ASP A 159 -25.56 -6.21 -11.80
C ASP A 159 -24.95 -6.40 -10.39
N MET A 160 -23.79 -7.06 -10.31
CA MET A 160 -23.10 -7.37 -9.06
C MET A 160 -22.01 -6.33 -8.74
N ALA A 161 -22.41 -5.07 -8.60
CA ALA A 161 -21.49 -3.95 -8.37
C ALA A 161 -20.70 -4.02 -7.04
N ASN A 162 -21.14 -4.86 -6.09
CA ASN A 162 -20.52 -4.99 -4.77
C ASN A 162 -19.39 -6.04 -4.70
N ILE A 163 -19.17 -6.79 -5.77
CA ILE A 163 -18.18 -7.87 -5.81
C ILE A 163 -16.94 -7.39 -6.56
N GLN A 164 -15.77 -7.63 -5.98
CA GLN A 164 -14.48 -7.29 -6.59
C GLN A 164 -13.99 -8.43 -7.48
N VAL A 165 -13.29 -8.09 -8.56
CA VAL A 165 -12.74 -9.08 -9.51
C VAL A 165 -11.85 -10.09 -8.79
N GLU A 166 -11.07 -9.64 -7.81
CA GLU A 166 -10.15 -10.46 -7.04
C GLU A 166 -10.84 -11.54 -6.20
N GLN A 167 -12.10 -11.33 -5.81
CA GLN A 167 -12.91 -12.36 -5.12
C GLN A 167 -13.26 -13.51 -6.08
N VAL A 168 -13.44 -13.21 -7.37
CA VAL A 168 -13.68 -14.21 -8.42
C VAL A 168 -12.40 -14.97 -8.75
N LEU A 169 -11.26 -14.29 -8.75
CA LEU A 169 -9.92 -14.82 -9.08
C LEU A 169 -9.31 -15.71 -7.97
N THR A 170 -10.15 -16.42 -7.23
CA THR A 170 -9.79 -17.36 -6.17
C THR A 170 -9.87 -18.80 -6.68
N GLU A 171 -8.86 -19.62 -6.41
CA GLU A 171 -8.88 -21.05 -6.80
C GLU A 171 -9.55 -21.94 -5.75
N ILE A 172 -9.53 -21.48 -4.49
CA ILE A 172 -10.08 -22.18 -3.35
C ILE A 172 -11.37 -21.44 -2.95
N PRO A 173 -12.47 -22.17 -2.65
CA PRO A 173 -13.68 -21.55 -2.11
C PRO A 173 -13.38 -20.68 -0.90
N SER A 174 -14.09 -19.56 -0.78
CA SER A 174 -14.03 -18.72 0.41
C SER A 174 -14.37 -19.52 1.66
N CYS A 175 -13.74 -19.14 2.77
CA CYS A 175 -14.01 -19.72 4.09
C CYS A 175 -14.29 -18.62 5.10
N PHE A 176 -14.98 -18.95 6.18
CA PHE A 176 -15.23 -18.00 7.26
C PHE A 176 -14.13 -18.12 8.31
N ASN A 177 -13.58 -16.97 8.73
CA ASN A 177 -12.66 -16.91 9.87
C ASN A 177 -13.44 -16.97 11.20
N ASP A 178 -12.72 -16.92 12.34
CA ASP A 178 -13.30 -16.93 13.68
C ASP A 178 -14.24 -15.74 13.96
N ASN A 179 -14.05 -14.63 13.24
CA ASN A 179 -14.90 -13.43 13.32
C ASN A 179 -16.14 -13.52 12.42
N LYS A 180 -16.31 -14.63 11.67
CA LYS A 180 -17.34 -14.82 10.64
C LYS A 180 -17.20 -13.88 9.43
N ASP A 181 -16.00 -13.38 9.19
CA ASP A 181 -15.69 -12.67 7.96
C ASP A 181 -15.34 -13.67 6.86
N GLU A 182 -15.75 -13.35 5.63
CA GLU A 182 -15.43 -14.16 4.46
C GLU A 182 -14.00 -13.89 3.99
N VAL A 183 -13.22 -14.96 3.90
CA VAL A 183 -11.81 -14.95 3.55
C VAL A 183 -11.62 -15.47 2.13
N PHE A 184 -10.90 -14.70 1.33
CA PHE A 184 -10.58 -15.01 -0.05
C PHE A 184 -9.07 -15.22 -0.22
N THR A 185 -8.68 -16.09 -1.15
CA THR A 185 -7.27 -16.35 -1.47
C THR A 185 -7.04 -16.16 -2.96
N LEU A 186 -6.42 -15.03 -3.33
CA LEU A 186 -6.00 -14.77 -4.70
C LEU A 186 -4.92 -15.77 -5.11
N SER A 187 -5.05 -16.33 -6.32
CA SER A 187 -4.08 -17.32 -6.82
C SER A 187 -2.64 -16.81 -6.75
N LYS A 188 -1.76 -17.65 -6.21
CA LYS A 188 -0.31 -17.41 -6.20
C LYS A 188 0.31 -17.17 -7.57
N ARG A 189 -0.35 -17.60 -8.65
CA ARG A 189 0.11 -17.35 -10.02
C ARG A 189 0.04 -15.87 -10.39
N PHE A 190 -0.78 -15.06 -9.72
CA PHE A 190 -0.78 -13.60 -9.91
C PHE A 190 0.29 -12.89 -9.08
N ILE A 191 0.99 -13.60 -8.18
CA ILE A 191 2.04 -13.04 -7.34
C ILE A 191 3.35 -13.11 -8.11
N LYS A 192 3.87 -11.96 -8.54
CA LYS A 192 5.14 -11.85 -9.28
C LYS A 192 6.33 -12.18 -8.38
N GLY A 193 6.24 -11.81 -7.12
CA GLY A 193 7.31 -11.98 -6.16
C GLY A 193 7.31 -10.86 -5.12
N TYR A 194 8.46 -10.60 -4.50
CA TYR A 194 8.61 -9.49 -3.57
C TYR A 194 9.95 -8.78 -3.70
N VAL A 195 10.00 -7.56 -3.15
CA VAL A 195 11.18 -6.70 -3.07
C VAL A 195 11.43 -6.30 -1.64
N ASN A 196 12.68 -6.32 -1.19
CA ASN A 196 13.09 -5.62 0.01
C ASN A 196 13.59 -4.23 -0.39
N TYR A 197 12.82 -3.17 -0.13
CA TYR A 197 13.18 -1.82 -0.59
C TYR A 197 14.41 -1.25 0.13
N GLU A 198 14.80 -1.78 1.30
CA GLU A 198 16.02 -1.35 1.99
C GLU A 198 17.28 -1.92 1.33
N THR A 199 17.22 -3.17 0.83
CA THR A 199 18.39 -3.87 0.28
C THR A 199 18.42 -3.89 -1.25
N GLY A 200 17.27 -3.69 -1.89
CA GLY A 200 17.07 -3.81 -3.34
C GLY A 200 16.98 -5.27 -3.81
N GLU A 201 16.95 -6.23 -2.88
CA GLU A 201 16.85 -7.65 -3.20
C GLU A 201 15.43 -7.99 -3.66
N THR A 202 15.34 -8.77 -4.73
CA THR A 202 14.10 -9.20 -5.35
C THR A 202 14.02 -10.71 -5.32
N GLU A 203 12.88 -11.27 -4.95
CA GLU A 203 12.60 -12.70 -5.11
C GLU A 203 11.46 -12.87 -6.10
N PHE A 204 11.71 -13.62 -7.18
CA PHE A 204 10.74 -13.86 -8.25
C PHE A 204 10.03 -15.20 -8.05
N ASN A 205 8.71 -15.20 -8.24
CA ASN A 205 7.91 -16.41 -8.17
C ASN A 205 7.96 -17.19 -9.50
N SER A 206 8.56 -18.38 -9.48
CA SER A 206 8.77 -19.21 -10.68
C SER A 206 7.48 -19.63 -11.41
N ILE A 207 6.33 -19.63 -10.73
CA ILE A 207 5.03 -20.01 -11.30
C ILE A 207 4.17 -18.79 -11.66
N PHE A 208 4.73 -17.58 -11.59
CA PHE A 208 4.04 -16.35 -11.94
C PHE A 208 3.52 -16.38 -13.38
N ASN A 209 2.23 -16.10 -13.54
CA ASN A 209 1.55 -15.93 -14.81
C ASN A 209 0.39 -14.91 -14.64
N PRO A 210 0.54 -13.67 -15.12
CA PRO A 210 -0.51 -12.65 -15.00
C PRO A 210 -1.73 -12.92 -15.88
N TYR A 211 -1.62 -13.83 -16.86
CA TYR A 211 -2.69 -14.29 -17.74
C TYR A 211 -3.34 -15.59 -17.25
N PHE A 212 -3.06 -16.00 -16.01
CA PHE A 212 -3.62 -17.23 -15.48
C PHE A 212 -5.15 -17.18 -15.46
N SER A 213 -5.78 -18.23 -15.98
CA SER A 213 -7.22 -18.42 -15.95
C SER A 213 -7.49 -19.86 -15.53
N SER A 214 -8.29 -20.02 -14.48
CA SER A 214 -8.73 -21.31 -13.96
C SER A 214 -10.21 -21.52 -14.26
N THR A 215 -10.64 -22.77 -14.42
CA THR A 215 -12.07 -23.09 -14.50
C THR A 215 -12.80 -22.67 -13.21
N ALA A 216 -12.10 -22.73 -12.06
CA ALA A 216 -12.62 -22.31 -10.77
C ALA A 216 -13.14 -20.86 -10.77
N PHE A 217 -12.52 -19.96 -11.54
CA PHE A 217 -12.95 -18.56 -11.63
C PHE A 217 -14.33 -18.44 -12.27
N ASN A 218 -14.61 -19.28 -13.28
CA ASN A 218 -15.94 -19.33 -13.89
C ASN A 218 -16.96 -19.97 -12.95
N ASP A 219 -16.57 -21.00 -12.21
CA ASP A 219 -17.42 -21.63 -11.20
C ASP A 219 -17.79 -20.64 -10.09
N ASN A 220 -16.87 -19.76 -9.70
CA ASN A 220 -17.13 -18.69 -8.74
C ASN A 220 -18.15 -17.67 -9.29
N LEU A 221 -18.02 -17.25 -10.55
CA LEU A 221 -19.04 -16.40 -11.20
C LEU A 221 -20.43 -17.05 -11.20
N ILE A 222 -20.51 -18.35 -11.50
CA ILE A 222 -21.78 -19.09 -11.50
C ILE A 222 -22.39 -19.13 -10.09
N ARG A 223 -21.57 -19.35 -9.06
CA ARG A 223 -22.01 -19.37 -7.66
C ARG A 223 -22.50 -18.01 -7.19
N ILE A 224 -21.87 -16.94 -7.65
CA ILE A 224 -22.30 -15.58 -7.37
C ILE A 224 -23.66 -15.29 -8.01
N LYS A 225 -23.95 -15.90 -9.16
CA LYS A 225 -25.22 -15.74 -9.88
C LYS A 225 -26.39 -16.49 -9.23
N SER A 226 -26.13 -17.56 -8.48
CA SER A 226 -27.14 -18.45 -7.89
C SER A 226 -27.62 -17.98 -6.52
#